data_AF-A0A511RLU5-F1
#
_entry.id   AF-A0A511RLU5-F1
#
_cell.length_a   1.000
_cell.length_b   1.000
_cell.length_c   1.000
_cell.angle_alpha   90.00
_cell.angle_beta   90.00
_cell.angle_gamma   90.00
#
_symmetry.space_group_name_H-M   'P 1'
#
loop_
_entity.id
_entity.type
_entity.pdbx_description
1 polymer ?
#
loop_
_entity_poly.entity_id
_entity_poly.type
_entity_poly.pdbx_seq_one_letter_code
_entity_poly.pdbx_strand_id
1 'polypeptide(L)'
;MAHRLMLVMVAAAWLMLALGGCGGAPPPPDETPPTVLFTEPADGARGVLKDVVLKVHFSEPMDPSCTEDAYGSYDAGLQPGEVTFSWPDAQTLVITPNDPLAYSDDANDKVYTFTIHKTACDLAGNPLPAQTVVRFYVLRKLQGTLTSEAAIDGYVFNTGRVDTAGRDLGAGDGPNGEYAHAFLSFDLSQLNPDPVEIVTSQLSLTKELVMGHPSQNLGDLLVEHVYFGPSLSRLGARALELAPLTPDPPCAFTDVSRSLFLCWKAVAVQDDVDHWLERNGRSQFRLRFAIHTDGNGSEDSVMFYSGDDASRPPTLEVVYYGP
;
A
#
# COMPACT_ATOMS: atom_id res chain seq x y z
N MET A 1 -68.98 28.04 92.16
CA MET A 1 -70.10 27.20 91.68
C MET A 1 -69.57 26.40 90.50
N ALA A 2 -69.78 25.12 90.25
CA ALA A 2 -70.10 23.93 91.03
C ALA A 2 -69.70 22.74 90.13
N HIS A 3 -69.29 21.63 90.75
CA HIS A 3 -69.44 20.22 90.30
C HIS A 3 -68.65 19.65 89.09
N ARG A 4 -67.69 18.76 89.43
CA ARG A 4 -67.75 17.27 89.24
C ARG A 4 -68.66 16.74 88.09
N LEU A 5 -68.12 15.96 87.13
CA LEU A 5 -68.21 14.47 87.04
C LEU A 5 -67.68 13.89 85.68
N MET A 6 -66.88 12.82 85.81
CA MET A 6 -66.75 11.55 85.03
C MET A 6 -66.76 11.45 83.48
N LEU A 7 -65.64 10.88 82.99
CA LEU A 7 -65.46 9.64 82.21
C LEU A 7 -66.13 9.48 80.82
N VAL A 8 -65.34 9.16 79.79
CA VAL A 8 -65.33 7.87 79.04
C VAL A 8 -64.10 7.85 78.11
N MET A 9 -63.32 6.76 78.14
CA MET A 9 -62.23 6.46 77.19
C MET A 9 -62.78 5.98 75.85
N VAL A 10 -62.18 6.42 74.75
CA VAL A 10 -62.04 5.60 73.52
C VAL A 10 -60.67 5.89 72.92
N ALA A 11 -59.86 4.84 72.76
CA ALA A 11 -58.56 4.87 72.10
C ALA A 11 -58.74 4.76 70.58
N ALA A 12 -57.97 5.53 69.82
CA ALA A 12 -57.76 5.33 68.39
C ALA A 12 -56.27 5.56 68.08
N ALA A 13 -55.59 4.47 67.70
CA ALA A 13 -54.20 4.46 67.27
C ALA A 13 -54.08 5.06 65.87
N TRP A 14 -53.12 5.97 65.69
CA TRP A 14 -52.73 6.49 64.39
C TRP A 14 -51.42 5.82 63.95
N LEU A 15 -51.50 5.16 62.80
CA LEU A 15 -50.42 4.50 62.08
C LEU A 15 -49.49 5.56 61.47
N MET A 16 -48.23 5.62 61.92
CA MET A 16 -47.18 6.35 61.20
C MET A 16 -46.68 5.49 60.03
N LEU A 17 -46.90 6.00 58.82
CA LEU A 17 -46.38 5.42 57.58
C LEU A 17 -44.90 5.78 57.46
N ALA A 18 -44.01 4.87 57.87
CA ALA A 18 -42.59 4.97 57.59
C ALA A 18 -42.35 4.60 56.11
N LEU A 19 -41.81 5.53 55.33
CA LEU A 19 -41.24 5.24 54.01
C LEU A 19 -40.05 4.31 54.21
N GLY A 20 -40.28 3.00 54.05
CA GLY A 20 -39.25 1.99 54.01
C GLY A 20 -38.36 2.23 52.80
N GLY A 21 -37.17 2.79 53.05
CA GLY A 21 -36.07 2.77 52.08
C GLY A 21 -35.79 1.33 51.71
N CYS A 22 -35.99 0.98 50.44
CA CYS A 22 -35.54 -0.28 49.88
C CYS A 22 -34.02 -0.21 49.74
N GLY A 23 -33.30 -0.40 50.85
CA GLY A 23 -31.87 -0.68 50.85
C GLY A 23 -31.65 -2.07 50.25
N GLY A 24 -31.69 -2.16 48.92
CA GLY A 24 -31.16 -3.32 48.23
C GLY A 24 -29.70 -3.47 48.62
N ALA A 25 -29.29 -4.67 49.05
CA ALA A 25 -27.90 -4.97 49.28
C ALA A 25 -27.08 -4.54 48.03
N PRO A 26 -25.91 -3.93 48.21
CA PRO A 26 -25.08 -3.55 47.07
C PRO A 26 -24.85 -4.80 46.18
N PRO A 27 -24.81 -4.63 44.85
CA PRO A 27 -24.51 -5.74 43.96
C PRO A 27 -23.20 -6.42 44.41
N PRO A 28 -23.09 -7.75 44.24
CA PRO A 28 -21.85 -8.44 44.58
C PRO A 28 -20.66 -7.82 43.83
N PRO A 29 -19.47 -7.76 44.44
CA PRO A 29 -18.27 -7.29 43.77
C PRO A 29 -18.02 -8.10 42.50
N ASP A 30 -17.53 -7.44 41.46
CA ASP A 30 -17.05 -8.15 40.27
C ASP A 30 -15.70 -8.78 40.57
N GLU A 31 -15.61 -10.09 40.36
CA GLU A 31 -14.40 -10.89 40.58
C GLU A 31 -13.92 -11.56 39.28
N THR A 32 -14.54 -11.24 38.14
CA THR A 32 -14.21 -11.83 36.84
C THR A 32 -12.99 -11.10 36.28
N PRO A 33 -11.87 -11.79 36.00
CA PRO A 33 -10.72 -11.12 35.40
C PRO A 33 -10.94 -10.83 33.91
N PRO A 34 -10.49 -9.67 33.41
CA PRO A 34 -10.51 -9.38 31.99
C PRO A 34 -9.55 -10.28 31.21
N THR A 35 -9.81 -10.44 29.92
CA THR A 35 -8.92 -11.13 28.97
C THR A 35 -8.76 -10.30 27.70
N VAL A 36 -7.64 -10.48 27.00
CA VAL A 36 -7.47 -9.93 25.64
C VAL A 36 -8.08 -10.91 24.64
N LEU A 37 -9.06 -10.45 23.87
CA LEU A 37 -9.74 -11.24 22.84
C LEU A 37 -8.88 -11.34 21.56
N PHE A 38 -8.43 -10.21 21.03
CA PHE A 38 -7.55 -10.12 19.88
C PHE A 38 -6.88 -8.73 19.79
N THR A 39 -5.86 -8.63 18.93
CA THR A 39 -5.14 -7.39 18.66
C THR A 39 -5.10 -7.10 17.16
N GLU A 40 -5.00 -5.81 16.83
CA GLU A 40 -4.75 -5.33 15.47
C GLU A 40 -3.46 -4.49 15.51
N PRO A 41 -2.41 -4.84 14.76
CA PRO A 41 -2.19 -6.12 14.08
C PRO A 41 -2.21 -7.32 15.04
N ALA A 42 -2.50 -8.50 14.50
CA ALA A 42 -2.38 -9.76 15.24
C ALA A 42 -0.90 -10.09 15.53
N ASP A 43 -0.63 -10.87 16.57
CA ASP A 43 0.73 -11.37 16.84
C ASP A 43 1.25 -12.19 15.64
N GLY A 44 2.45 -11.85 15.18
CA GLY A 44 3.08 -12.40 13.98
C GLY A 44 2.64 -11.76 12.65
N ALA A 45 1.80 -10.73 12.65
CA ALA A 45 1.38 -10.04 11.42
C ALA A 45 2.57 -9.50 10.64
N ARG A 46 2.55 -9.61 9.30
CA ARG A 46 3.58 -9.11 8.38
C ARG A 46 3.00 -8.09 7.40
N GLY A 47 3.86 -7.27 6.83
CA GLY A 47 3.45 -6.22 5.89
C GLY A 47 2.72 -5.06 6.54
N VAL A 48 2.99 -4.82 7.83
CA VAL A 48 2.37 -3.71 8.57
C VAL A 48 2.91 -2.38 8.05
N LEU A 49 2.00 -1.44 7.77
CA LEU A 49 2.34 -0.11 7.28
C LEU A 49 2.91 0.78 8.39
N LYS A 50 3.64 1.82 7.99
CA LYS A 50 4.33 2.74 8.91
C LYS A 50 3.39 3.58 9.76
N ASP A 51 2.19 3.84 9.26
CA ASP A 51 1.11 4.61 9.89
C ASP A 51 0.12 3.71 10.65
N VAL A 52 0.53 2.51 11.05
CA VAL A 52 -0.31 1.55 11.76
C VAL A 52 -0.92 2.16 13.03
N VAL A 53 -2.21 1.92 13.23
CA VAL A 53 -2.91 2.14 14.49
C VAL A 53 -3.07 0.80 15.18
N LEU A 54 -2.53 0.66 16.39
CA LEU A 54 -2.60 -0.58 17.15
C LEU A 54 -3.90 -0.59 17.98
N LYS A 55 -4.55 -1.76 18.09
CA LYS A 55 -5.74 -1.95 18.92
C LYS A 55 -5.64 -3.21 19.75
N VAL A 56 -6.17 -3.13 20.97
CA VAL A 56 -6.33 -4.27 21.88
C VAL A 56 -7.79 -4.33 22.30
N HIS A 57 -8.43 -5.46 22.02
CA HIS A 57 -9.83 -5.70 22.37
C HIS A 57 -9.93 -6.61 23.60
N PHE A 58 -10.61 -6.15 24.64
CA PHE A 58 -10.76 -6.85 25.91
C PHE A 58 -12.15 -7.51 26.04
N SER A 59 -12.27 -8.52 26.91
CA SER A 59 -13.53 -9.23 27.15
C SER A 59 -14.59 -8.43 27.90
N GLU A 60 -14.18 -7.35 28.58
CA GLU A 60 -15.03 -6.52 29.43
C GLU A 60 -14.50 -5.08 29.53
N PRO A 61 -15.28 -4.14 30.09
CA PRO A 61 -14.84 -2.77 30.32
C PRO A 61 -13.58 -2.66 31.19
N MET A 62 -12.56 -1.97 30.67
CA MET A 62 -11.28 -1.78 31.35
C MET A 62 -11.21 -0.43 32.09
N ASP A 63 -10.38 -0.34 33.13
CA ASP A 63 -9.97 0.96 33.67
C ASP A 63 -8.84 1.55 32.80
N PRO A 64 -9.04 2.74 32.20
CA PRO A 64 -8.05 3.33 31.30
C PRO A 64 -6.69 3.59 31.97
N SER A 65 -6.68 4.10 33.20
CA SER A 65 -5.44 4.52 33.86
C SER A 65 -4.52 3.33 34.12
N CYS A 66 -5.03 2.27 34.75
CA CYS A 66 -4.20 1.10 35.04
C CYS A 66 -3.81 0.32 33.77
N THR A 67 -4.65 0.37 32.73
CA THR A 67 -4.39 -0.33 31.47
C THR A 67 -3.33 0.40 30.64
N GLU A 68 -3.38 1.73 30.58
CA GLU A 68 -2.36 2.55 29.93
C GLU A 68 -1.01 2.45 30.67
N ASP A 69 -1.01 2.48 32.01
CA ASP A 69 0.19 2.27 32.83
C ASP A 69 0.81 0.86 32.64
N ALA A 70 0.00 -0.12 32.21
CA ALA A 70 0.44 -1.48 31.93
C ALA A 70 0.98 -1.67 30.50
N TYR A 71 0.94 -0.65 29.65
CA TYR A 71 1.55 -0.70 28.32
C TYR A 71 3.08 -0.59 28.39
N GLY A 72 3.78 -1.42 27.61
CA GLY A 72 5.23 -1.35 27.49
C GLY A 72 5.76 -1.74 26.11
N SER A 73 6.73 -1.00 25.62
CA SER A 73 7.59 -1.36 24.49
C SER A 73 8.99 -0.79 24.70
N TYR A 74 9.98 -1.47 24.13
CA TYR A 74 11.36 -0.97 24.06
C TYR A 74 11.73 -0.44 22.67
N ASP A 75 10.88 -0.69 21.66
CA ASP A 75 11.15 -0.33 20.28
C ASP A 75 10.87 1.15 20.03
N ALA A 76 11.82 1.84 19.39
CA ALA A 76 11.71 3.27 19.09
C ALA A 76 10.52 3.55 18.15
N GLY A 77 9.66 4.47 18.54
CA GLY A 77 8.35 4.77 17.95
C GLY A 77 7.17 4.13 18.69
N LEU A 78 7.43 3.18 19.60
CA LEU A 78 6.40 2.53 20.42
C LEU A 78 6.64 2.65 21.93
N GLN A 79 7.68 3.34 22.39
CA GLN A 79 7.87 3.50 23.83
C GLN A 79 6.67 4.26 24.45
N PRO A 80 6.37 4.11 25.76
CA PRO A 80 5.18 4.73 26.36
C PRO A 80 5.06 6.25 26.18
N GLY A 81 6.17 6.96 25.95
CA GLY A 81 6.18 8.40 25.64
C GLY A 81 6.09 8.76 24.15
N GLU A 82 6.11 7.77 23.26
CA GLU A 82 6.11 7.91 21.80
C GLU A 82 4.77 7.49 21.18
N VAL A 83 3.80 7.14 22.01
CA VAL A 83 2.44 6.76 21.58
C VAL A 83 1.40 7.61 22.29
N THR A 84 0.19 7.65 21.72
CA THR A 84 -1.01 8.21 22.35
C THR A 84 -2.07 7.12 22.50
N PHE A 85 -2.78 7.17 23.63
CA PHE A 85 -3.87 6.25 23.94
C PHE A 85 -5.22 6.91 23.71
N SER A 86 -6.18 6.13 23.22
CA SER A 86 -7.58 6.53 23.15
C SER A 86 -8.50 5.33 23.29
N TRP A 87 -9.74 5.59 23.72
CA TRP A 87 -10.75 4.59 24.01
C TRP A 87 -12.02 4.92 23.22
N PRO A 88 -12.26 4.29 22.05
CA PRO A 88 -13.50 4.48 21.30
C PRO A 88 -14.73 3.89 22.02
N ASP A 89 -14.49 2.91 22.89
CA ASP A 89 -15.45 2.29 23.79
C ASP A 89 -14.72 1.80 25.05
N ALA A 90 -15.44 1.24 26.01
CA ALA A 90 -14.86 0.83 27.29
C ALA A 90 -13.99 -0.44 27.20
N GLN A 91 -13.99 -1.17 26.08
CA GLN A 91 -13.35 -2.47 25.93
C GLN A 91 -12.21 -2.46 24.90
N THR A 92 -11.93 -1.32 24.28
CA THR A 92 -10.96 -1.21 23.21
C THR A 92 -9.93 -0.14 23.54
N LEU A 93 -8.68 -0.54 23.74
CA LEU A 93 -7.54 0.37 23.80
C LEU A 93 -7.00 0.58 22.38
N VAL A 94 -6.93 1.84 21.95
CA VAL A 94 -6.26 2.26 20.71
C VAL A 94 -4.95 2.93 21.05
N ILE A 95 -3.85 2.48 20.43
CA ILE A 95 -2.49 2.96 20.64
C ILE A 95 -1.98 3.48 19.29
N THR A 96 -1.72 4.78 19.21
CA THR A 96 -1.29 5.45 17.98
C THR A 96 0.16 5.91 18.14
N PRO A 97 1.12 5.39 17.35
CA PRO A 97 2.46 5.97 17.28
C PRO A 97 2.38 7.46 16.93
N ASN A 98 3.13 8.30 17.65
CA ASN A 98 3.14 9.75 17.42
C ASN A 98 3.80 10.11 16.08
N ASP A 99 4.77 9.30 15.68
CA ASP A 99 5.48 9.38 14.40
C ASP A 99 5.32 8.06 13.63
N PRO A 100 5.33 8.08 12.28
CA PRO A 100 5.32 6.87 11.49
C PRO A 100 6.48 5.94 11.86
N LEU A 101 6.19 4.66 12.03
CA LEU A 101 7.21 3.64 12.28
C LEU A 101 8.14 3.50 11.07
N ALA A 102 9.40 3.18 11.31
CA ALA A 102 10.34 3.00 10.20
C ALA A 102 10.22 1.58 9.64
N TYR A 103 10.10 1.45 8.32
CA TYR A 103 10.29 0.19 7.59
C TYR A 103 11.72 -0.34 7.72
N SER A 104 11.94 -1.59 7.31
CA SER A 104 13.30 -2.13 7.19
C SER A 104 14.00 -1.56 5.97
N ASP A 105 15.23 -1.08 6.13
CA ASP A 105 16.00 -0.49 5.03
C ASP A 105 16.73 -1.52 4.16
N ASP A 106 16.65 -2.79 4.52
CA ASP A 106 17.20 -3.93 3.79
C ASP A 106 16.18 -5.08 3.71
N ALA A 107 16.62 -6.24 3.19
CA ALA A 107 15.79 -7.42 3.00
C ALA A 107 15.51 -8.20 4.31
N ASN A 108 16.02 -7.76 5.46
CA ASN A 108 15.76 -8.40 6.73
C ASN A 108 14.44 -7.91 7.33
N ASP A 109 13.79 -8.80 8.07
CA ASP A 109 12.57 -8.46 8.79
C ASP A 109 12.87 -7.46 9.91
N LYS A 110 12.08 -6.37 9.96
CA LYS A 110 12.06 -5.45 11.10
C LYS A 110 10.80 -5.69 11.91
N VAL A 111 11.00 -6.01 13.19
CA VAL A 111 9.93 -6.35 14.13
C VAL A 111 9.73 -5.24 15.14
N TYR A 112 8.48 -4.97 15.44
CA TYR A 112 8.04 -4.15 16.56
C TYR A 112 7.31 -5.02 17.56
N THR A 113 7.56 -4.78 18.85
CA THR A 113 6.99 -5.53 19.97
C THR A 113 6.37 -4.59 20.96
N PHE A 114 5.12 -4.85 21.36
CA PHE A 114 4.54 -4.20 22.53
C PHE A 114 3.92 -5.25 23.46
N THR A 115 3.77 -4.87 24.73
CA THR A 115 3.23 -5.72 25.78
C THR A 115 2.14 -4.98 26.52
N ILE A 116 1.01 -5.66 26.77
CA ILE A 116 0.07 -5.29 27.82
C ILE A 116 0.39 -6.17 29.02
N HIS A 117 0.99 -5.58 30.04
CA HIS A 117 1.38 -6.30 31.25
C HIS A 117 0.16 -6.76 32.04
N LYS A 118 0.34 -7.80 32.87
CA LYS A 118 -0.71 -8.35 33.73
C LYS A 118 -1.31 -7.35 34.74
N THR A 119 -0.70 -6.17 34.89
CA THR A 119 -1.17 -5.10 35.77
C THR A 119 -2.31 -4.29 35.18
N ALA A 120 -2.62 -4.45 33.88
CA ALA A 120 -3.86 -3.91 33.30
C ALA A 120 -5.07 -4.52 34.02
N CYS A 121 -6.08 -3.70 34.28
CA CYS A 121 -7.17 -4.05 35.18
C CYS A 121 -8.53 -3.57 34.66
N ASP A 122 -9.60 -4.28 35.05
CA ASP A 122 -10.97 -3.85 34.78
C ASP A 122 -11.40 -2.70 35.72
N LEU A 123 -12.65 -2.25 35.56
CA LEU A 123 -13.23 -1.21 36.43
C LEU A 123 -13.37 -1.62 37.90
N ALA A 124 -13.30 -2.91 38.22
CA ALA A 124 -13.34 -3.45 39.58
C ALA A 124 -11.94 -3.70 40.17
N GLY A 125 -10.88 -3.50 39.38
CA GLY A 125 -9.49 -3.73 39.75
C GLY A 125 -9.02 -5.18 39.59
N ASN A 126 -9.77 -6.05 38.91
CA ASN A 126 -9.30 -7.40 38.60
C ASN A 126 -8.23 -7.32 37.50
N PRO A 127 -7.03 -7.89 37.71
CA PRO A 127 -5.94 -7.82 36.75
C PRO A 127 -6.11 -8.85 35.61
N LEU A 128 -5.46 -8.61 34.48
CA LEU A 128 -5.30 -9.64 33.44
C LEU A 128 -4.62 -10.91 34.03
N PRO A 129 -5.12 -12.12 33.69
CA PRO A 129 -4.50 -13.38 34.14
C PRO A 129 -3.06 -13.59 33.68
N ALA A 130 -2.70 -13.02 32.52
CA ALA A 130 -1.37 -13.08 31.93
C ALA A 130 -1.09 -11.81 31.10
N GLN A 131 0.18 -11.50 30.87
CA GLN A 131 0.56 -10.45 29.95
C GLN A 131 0.36 -10.91 28.50
N THR A 132 0.00 -9.97 27.62
CA THR A 132 -0.09 -10.19 26.18
C THR A 132 1.09 -9.51 25.50
N VAL A 133 1.91 -10.28 24.77
CA VAL A 133 3.03 -9.76 23.98
C VAL A 133 2.66 -9.89 22.51
N VAL A 134 2.71 -8.79 21.77
CA VAL A 134 2.40 -8.74 20.34
C VAL A 134 3.66 -8.35 19.59
N ARG A 135 4.00 -9.14 18.57
CA ARG A 135 5.06 -8.87 17.60
C ARG A 135 4.44 -8.67 16.24
N PHE A 136 4.85 -7.65 15.52
CA PHE A 136 4.47 -7.47 14.13
C PHE A 136 5.64 -6.99 13.29
N TYR A 137 5.62 -7.34 12.02
CA TYR A 137 6.67 -7.07 11.06
C TYR A 137 6.18 -6.02 10.07
N VAL A 138 6.94 -4.94 10.00
CA VAL A 138 6.69 -3.89 9.02
C VAL A 138 7.25 -4.28 7.65
N LEU A 139 6.92 -3.51 6.61
CA LEU A 139 7.50 -3.72 5.29
C LEU A 139 9.03 -3.61 5.32
N ARG A 140 9.68 -4.28 4.36
CA ARG A 140 11.13 -4.33 4.19
C ARG A 140 11.54 -3.99 2.77
N LYS A 141 12.73 -3.40 2.63
CA LYS A 141 13.26 -2.95 1.33
C LYS A 141 13.84 -4.13 0.57
N LEU A 142 13.30 -4.35 -0.61
CA LEU A 142 13.64 -5.43 -1.51
C LEU A 142 14.03 -4.85 -2.87
N GLN A 143 14.68 -5.69 -3.67
CA GLN A 143 15.03 -5.35 -5.04
C GLN A 143 14.72 -6.53 -5.96
N GLY A 144 14.28 -6.24 -7.17
CA GLY A 144 14.05 -7.23 -8.20
C GLY A 144 14.31 -6.65 -9.59
N THR A 145 14.56 -7.52 -10.55
CA THR A 145 14.73 -7.15 -11.95
C THR A 145 13.74 -7.95 -12.77
N LEU A 146 12.85 -7.24 -13.44
CA LEU A 146 11.87 -7.83 -14.34
C LEU A 146 12.44 -7.80 -15.76
N THR A 147 12.19 -8.84 -16.52
CA THR A 147 12.36 -8.84 -17.98
C THR A 147 11.02 -8.53 -18.65
N SER A 148 11.04 -7.85 -19.80
CA SER A 148 9.81 -7.59 -20.53
C SER A 148 9.14 -8.87 -21.03
N GLU A 149 7.84 -8.78 -21.24
CA GLU A 149 7.01 -9.89 -21.65
C GLU A 149 6.91 -9.97 -23.18
N ALA A 150 7.76 -10.80 -23.78
CA ALA A 150 7.80 -11.05 -25.23
C ALA A 150 6.43 -11.28 -25.87
N ALA A 151 5.51 -11.95 -25.16
CA ALA A 151 4.19 -12.28 -25.69
C ALA A 151 3.31 -11.05 -26.00
N ILE A 152 3.61 -9.89 -25.40
CA ILE A 152 2.79 -8.68 -25.53
C ILE A 152 3.58 -7.38 -25.68
N ASP A 153 4.91 -7.41 -25.66
CA ASP A 153 5.74 -6.33 -26.18
C ASP A 153 5.82 -6.42 -27.71
N GLY A 154 6.21 -5.32 -28.35
CA GLY A 154 6.17 -5.23 -29.81
C GLY A 154 6.18 -3.80 -30.33
N TYR A 155 5.86 -3.63 -31.61
CA TYR A 155 5.63 -2.30 -32.18
C TYR A 155 4.43 -2.29 -33.12
N VAL A 156 3.75 -1.15 -33.15
CA VAL A 156 2.51 -0.94 -33.89
C VAL A 156 2.75 0.16 -34.91
N PHE A 157 2.38 -0.11 -36.16
CA PHE A 157 2.39 0.87 -37.23
C PHE A 157 1.07 1.62 -37.30
N ASN A 158 1.12 2.87 -37.78
CA ASN A 158 -0.06 3.64 -38.15
C ASN A 158 -0.94 2.97 -39.23
N THR A 159 -0.37 2.03 -39.99
CA THR A 159 -1.09 1.19 -40.96
C THR A 159 -1.95 0.10 -40.30
N GLY A 160 -1.84 -0.09 -38.97
CA GLY A 160 -2.55 -1.13 -38.21
C GLY A 160 -1.81 -2.47 -38.15
N ARG A 161 -0.64 -2.59 -38.80
CA ARG A 161 0.25 -3.73 -38.59
C ARG A 161 0.78 -3.72 -37.16
N VAL A 162 0.76 -4.89 -36.52
CA VAL A 162 1.32 -5.13 -35.19
C VAL A 162 2.37 -6.24 -35.32
N ASP A 163 3.53 -6.04 -34.70
CA ASP A 163 4.60 -7.02 -34.63
C ASP A 163 4.94 -7.30 -33.16
N THR A 164 4.75 -8.55 -32.72
CA THR A 164 5.00 -9.03 -31.33
C THR A 164 5.78 -10.34 -31.32
N ALA A 165 6.46 -10.66 -32.43
CA ALA A 165 7.24 -11.90 -32.56
C ALA A 165 8.66 -11.64 -33.07
N GLY A 166 8.96 -10.37 -33.42
CA GLY A 166 10.29 -9.91 -33.76
C GLY A 166 11.20 -9.85 -32.53
N ARG A 167 12.51 -9.95 -32.77
CA ARG A 167 13.53 -9.77 -31.71
C ARG A 167 13.83 -8.30 -31.43
N ASP A 168 13.09 -7.42 -32.09
CA ASP A 168 13.29 -5.99 -32.15
C ASP A 168 11.99 -5.21 -31.89
N LEU A 169 12.13 -4.02 -31.33
CA LEU A 169 11.08 -3.06 -31.03
C LEU A 169 11.45 -1.72 -31.66
N GLY A 170 10.66 -1.29 -32.64
CA GLY A 170 10.95 -0.09 -33.42
C GLY A 170 10.11 1.12 -33.03
N ALA A 171 10.76 2.29 -32.97
CA ALA A 171 10.09 3.59 -32.97
C ALA A 171 10.72 4.49 -34.05
N GLY A 172 9.88 5.21 -34.80
CA GLY A 172 10.34 6.06 -35.91
C GLY A 172 9.41 6.00 -37.12
N ASP A 173 9.86 6.56 -38.23
CA ASP A 173 9.16 6.53 -39.50
C ASP A 173 9.90 5.73 -40.57
N GLY A 174 9.14 5.33 -41.58
CA GLY A 174 9.61 4.64 -42.76
C GLY A 174 9.53 5.53 -44.01
N PRO A 175 10.14 5.07 -45.12
CA PRO A 175 10.33 5.88 -46.32
C PRO A 175 9.02 6.22 -47.06
N ASN A 176 7.89 5.60 -46.71
CA ASN A 176 6.59 5.86 -47.35
C ASN A 176 5.62 6.62 -46.43
N GLY A 177 6.12 7.25 -45.34
CA GLY A 177 5.31 8.01 -44.38
C GLY A 177 4.54 7.14 -43.37
N GLU A 178 4.82 5.85 -43.33
CA GLU A 178 4.46 4.99 -42.20
C GLU A 178 5.28 5.37 -40.96
N TYR A 179 4.70 5.22 -39.78
CA TYR A 179 5.42 5.38 -38.51
C TYR A 179 4.99 4.33 -37.51
N ALA A 180 5.90 4.01 -36.58
CA ALA A 180 5.69 3.01 -35.55
C ALA A 180 6.00 3.54 -34.15
N HIS A 181 5.22 3.07 -33.18
CA HIS A 181 5.53 3.18 -31.75
C HIS A 181 5.84 1.79 -31.20
N ALA A 182 6.88 1.68 -30.37
CA ALA A 182 7.19 0.47 -29.63
C ALA A 182 6.43 0.43 -28.30
N PHE A 183 6.12 -0.77 -27.82
CA PHE A 183 5.34 -1.04 -26.62
C PHE A 183 6.02 -2.12 -25.81
N LEU A 184 6.07 -1.92 -24.49
CA LEU A 184 6.72 -2.81 -23.52
C LEU A 184 5.73 -3.15 -22.41
N SER A 185 5.81 -4.38 -21.91
CA SER A 185 5.09 -4.80 -20.70
C SER A 185 6.02 -5.54 -19.75
N PHE A 186 5.84 -5.30 -18.46
CA PHE A 186 6.51 -6.00 -17.38
C PHE A 186 5.47 -6.55 -16.41
N ASP A 187 5.56 -7.85 -16.10
CA ASP A 187 4.71 -8.51 -15.11
C ASP A 187 5.27 -8.29 -13.70
N LEU A 188 4.59 -7.46 -12.90
CA LEU A 188 5.00 -7.11 -11.54
C LEU A 188 4.98 -8.30 -10.58
N SER A 189 4.29 -9.39 -10.90
CA SER A 189 4.33 -10.63 -10.10
C SER A 189 5.68 -11.36 -10.17
N GLN A 190 6.60 -10.93 -11.03
CA GLN A 190 8.00 -11.35 -10.99
C GLN A 190 8.72 -10.86 -9.72
N LEU A 191 8.21 -9.80 -9.07
CA LEU A 191 8.66 -9.36 -7.76
C LEU A 191 8.03 -10.25 -6.69
N ASN A 192 8.82 -10.66 -5.70
CA ASN A 192 8.36 -11.53 -4.63
C ASN A 192 8.97 -11.11 -3.28
N PRO A 193 8.13 -10.79 -2.28
CA PRO A 193 6.66 -10.62 -2.36
C PRO A 193 6.21 -9.48 -3.28
N ASP A 194 4.90 -9.41 -3.52
CA ASP A 194 4.28 -8.31 -4.27
C ASP A 194 4.68 -6.95 -3.65
N PRO A 195 4.99 -5.95 -4.49
CA PRO A 195 5.37 -4.63 -4.02
C PRO A 195 4.18 -3.88 -3.41
N VAL A 196 4.45 -3.13 -2.34
CA VAL A 196 3.46 -2.24 -1.70
C VAL A 196 3.82 -0.77 -1.94
N GLU A 197 5.09 -0.40 -1.78
CA GLU A 197 5.58 0.97 -2.00
C GLU A 197 6.86 0.92 -2.85
N ILE A 198 6.90 1.61 -3.98
CA ILE A 198 8.06 1.68 -4.89
C ILE A 198 9.01 2.78 -4.41
N VAL A 199 10.27 2.41 -4.20
CA VAL A 199 11.34 3.34 -3.83
C VAL A 199 12.02 3.90 -5.09
N THR A 200 12.45 3.00 -5.97
CA THR A 200 12.98 3.36 -7.28
C THR A 200 12.53 2.35 -8.32
N SER A 201 12.45 2.80 -9.57
CA SER A 201 12.35 1.92 -10.71
C SER A 201 13.11 2.50 -11.88
N GLN A 202 13.93 1.69 -12.55
CA GLN A 202 14.71 2.09 -13.72
C GLN A 202 14.45 1.13 -14.88
N LEU A 203 13.83 1.65 -15.94
CA LEU A 203 13.72 0.98 -17.23
C LEU A 203 15.07 1.05 -17.95
N SER A 204 15.51 -0.08 -18.48
CA SER A 204 16.73 -0.25 -19.24
C SER A 204 16.42 -0.83 -20.62
N LEU A 205 16.86 -0.13 -21.66
CA LEU A 205 16.66 -0.52 -23.06
C LEU A 205 18.02 -0.60 -23.76
N THR A 206 18.28 -1.73 -24.42
CA THR A 206 19.48 -1.92 -25.22
C THR A 206 19.14 -1.70 -26.68
N LYS A 207 19.83 -0.76 -27.31
CA LYS A 207 19.66 -0.46 -28.73
C LYS A 207 20.28 -1.55 -29.59
N GLU A 208 19.57 -1.95 -30.62
CA GLU A 208 20.08 -2.80 -31.69
C GLU A 208 20.74 -1.97 -32.80
N LEU A 209 19.98 -1.06 -33.43
CA LEU A 209 20.46 -0.23 -34.53
C LEU A 209 19.70 1.09 -34.65
N VAL A 210 20.23 2.00 -35.48
CA VAL A 210 19.59 3.26 -35.88
C VAL A 210 19.61 3.32 -37.40
N MET A 211 18.48 3.66 -38.00
CA MET A 211 18.36 4.02 -39.42
C MET A 211 18.17 5.54 -39.52
N GLY A 212 18.83 6.17 -40.48
CA GLY A 212 18.69 7.62 -40.71
C GLY A 212 19.20 8.51 -39.57
N HIS A 213 18.51 9.62 -39.35
CA HIS A 213 18.79 10.69 -38.40
C HIS A 213 17.58 11.04 -37.52
N PRO A 214 16.97 10.07 -36.82
CA PRO A 214 15.70 10.27 -36.11
C PRO A 214 15.75 11.32 -34.99
N SER A 215 16.86 11.44 -34.27
CA SER A 215 17.00 12.52 -33.27
C SER A 215 16.96 13.93 -33.87
N GLN A 216 17.35 14.09 -35.13
CA GLN A 216 17.32 15.39 -35.83
C GLN A 216 15.97 15.65 -36.48
N ASN A 217 15.40 14.61 -37.10
CA ASN A 217 14.21 14.71 -37.94
C ASN A 217 12.91 14.55 -37.14
N LEU A 218 12.89 13.65 -36.17
CA LEU A 218 11.69 13.28 -35.41
C LEU A 218 11.68 13.83 -33.96
N GLY A 219 12.79 14.40 -33.52
CA GLY A 219 12.97 15.01 -32.20
C GLY A 219 13.29 13.99 -31.10
N ASP A 220 12.81 14.25 -29.89
CA ASP A 220 13.11 13.41 -28.74
C ASP A 220 12.40 12.06 -28.82
N LEU A 221 13.10 10.99 -28.46
CA LEU A 221 12.48 9.69 -28.18
C LEU A 221 11.88 9.73 -26.77
N LEU A 222 10.55 9.61 -26.69
CA LEU A 222 9.78 9.66 -25.47
C LEU A 222 9.46 8.25 -24.97
N VAL A 223 9.56 8.05 -23.65
CA VAL A 223 9.06 6.85 -22.95
C VAL A 223 7.87 7.24 -22.08
N GLU A 224 6.68 6.89 -22.54
CA GLU A 224 5.41 7.24 -21.90
C GLU A 224 4.85 6.04 -21.12
N HIS A 225 4.34 6.30 -19.92
CA HIS A 225 3.56 5.33 -19.16
C HIS A 225 2.17 5.20 -19.79
N VAL A 226 1.77 3.99 -20.15
CA VAL A 226 0.47 3.70 -20.77
C VAL A 226 -0.06 2.38 -20.24
N TYR A 227 -1.34 2.11 -20.45
CA TYR A 227 -1.88 0.77 -20.29
C TYR A 227 -2.60 0.35 -21.57
N PHE A 228 -2.01 -0.60 -22.29
CA PHE A 228 -2.57 -1.16 -23.53
C PHE A 228 -3.26 -2.51 -23.31
N GLY A 229 -3.30 -3.00 -22.07
CA GLY A 229 -4.00 -4.21 -21.71
C GLY A 229 -3.23 -5.49 -22.05
N PRO A 230 -3.91 -6.66 -22.09
CA PRO A 230 -3.25 -7.95 -22.16
C PRO A 230 -2.86 -8.40 -23.57
N SER A 231 -3.11 -7.59 -24.62
CA SER A 231 -2.78 -8.00 -25.99
C SER A 231 -2.69 -6.79 -26.92
N LEU A 232 -1.46 -6.50 -27.36
CA LEU A 232 -1.18 -5.45 -28.33
C LEU A 232 -1.86 -5.73 -29.68
N SER A 233 -1.85 -7.00 -30.13
CA SER A 233 -2.44 -7.42 -31.40
C SER A 233 -3.97 -7.28 -31.45
N ARG A 234 -4.65 -7.37 -30.29
CA ARG A 234 -6.10 -7.08 -30.23
C ARG A 234 -6.39 -5.58 -30.28
N LEU A 235 -5.49 -4.75 -29.75
CA LEU A 235 -5.67 -3.30 -29.72
C LEU A 235 -5.35 -2.67 -31.10
N GLY A 236 -4.32 -3.18 -31.78
CA GLY A 236 -3.94 -2.71 -33.11
C GLY A 236 -3.54 -1.22 -33.11
N ALA A 237 -3.87 -0.51 -34.20
CA ALA A 237 -3.58 0.92 -34.36
C ALA A 237 -4.13 1.80 -33.21
N ARG A 238 -5.17 1.36 -32.48
CA ARG A 238 -5.72 2.09 -31.33
C ARG A 238 -4.70 2.25 -30.20
N ALA A 239 -3.67 1.43 -30.14
CA ALA A 239 -2.57 1.57 -29.19
C ALA A 239 -1.81 2.90 -29.36
N LEU A 240 -1.75 3.42 -30.59
CA LEU A 240 -1.08 4.68 -30.91
C LEU A 240 -1.83 5.90 -30.34
N GLU A 241 -3.12 5.75 -30.08
CA GLU A 241 -4.02 6.82 -29.61
C GLU A 241 -4.13 6.85 -28.07
N LEU A 242 -3.48 5.92 -27.36
CA LEU A 242 -3.51 5.89 -25.91
C LEU A 242 -2.94 7.18 -25.33
N ALA A 243 -3.70 7.79 -24.41
CA ALA A 243 -3.21 8.89 -23.61
C ALA A 243 -2.18 8.36 -22.59
N PRO A 244 -1.05 9.04 -22.39
CA PRO A 244 -0.15 8.74 -21.29
C PRO A 244 -0.86 8.83 -19.95
N LEU A 245 -0.54 7.91 -19.05
CA LEU A 245 -1.02 7.93 -17.68
C LEU A 245 -0.22 8.98 -16.90
N THR A 246 -0.94 9.79 -16.12
CA THR A 246 -0.38 10.81 -15.23
C THR A 246 -0.27 10.24 -13.81
N PRO A 247 0.68 10.69 -12.97
CA PRO A 247 1.47 11.92 -13.13
C PRO A 247 2.89 11.72 -13.68
N ASP A 248 3.27 10.54 -14.17
CA ASP A 248 4.65 10.26 -14.62
C ASP A 248 5.01 11.03 -15.91
N PRO A 249 5.94 12.01 -15.84
CA PRO A 249 6.41 12.67 -17.05
C PRO A 249 7.22 11.69 -17.92
N PRO A 250 7.14 11.79 -19.25
CA PRO A 250 7.93 10.92 -20.11
C PRO A 250 9.43 11.20 -19.94
N CYS A 251 10.23 10.15 -19.97
CA CYS A 251 11.66 10.32 -20.23
C CYS A 251 11.84 10.74 -21.68
N ALA A 252 12.70 11.72 -21.93
CA ALA A 252 13.01 12.22 -23.26
C ALA A 252 14.50 11.99 -23.56
N PHE A 253 14.80 11.26 -24.63
CA PHE A 253 16.15 11.04 -25.11
C PHE A 253 16.39 11.87 -26.38
N THR A 254 17.23 12.89 -26.25
CA THR A 254 17.60 13.80 -27.35
C THR A 254 18.63 13.20 -28.31
N ASP A 255 19.21 12.04 -27.96
CA ASP A 255 20.29 11.39 -28.70
C ASP A 255 20.11 9.86 -28.64
N VAL A 256 19.81 9.26 -29.80
CA VAL A 256 19.65 7.81 -29.93
C VAL A 256 20.92 7.07 -30.38
N SER A 257 22.07 7.76 -30.46
CA SER A 257 23.35 7.14 -30.84
C SER A 257 23.92 6.21 -29.76
N ARG A 258 23.44 6.32 -28.52
CA ARG A 258 23.86 5.51 -27.36
C ARG A 258 23.50 4.03 -27.54
N SER A 259 24.17 3.14 -26.80
CA SER A 259 23.85 1.71 -26.80
C SER A 259 22.86 1.30 -25.70
N LEU A 260 22.78 2.09 -24.64
CA LEU A 260 21.96 1.84 -23.45
C LEU A 260 21.18 3.10 -23.08
N PHE A 261 19.89 2.91 -22.76
CA PHE A 261 18.96 3.96 -22.39
C PHE A 261 18.37 3.62 -21.04
N LEU A 262 18.47 4.57 -20.10
CA LEU A 262 18.00 4.41 -18.73
C LEU A 262 16.95 5.47 -18.45
N CYS A 263 15.83 5.06 -17.87
CA CYS A 263 14.70 5.93 -17.58
C CYS A 263 14.10 5.60 -16.21
N TRP A 264 14.04 6.58 -15.32
CA TRP A 264 13.41 6.41 -14.02
C TRP A 264 11.88 6.39 -14.17
N LYS A 265 11.23 5.35 -13.61
CA LYS A 265 9.79 5.08 -13.73
C LYS A 265 9.13 4.77 -12.39
N ALA A 266 9.70 5.21 -11.28
CA ALA A 266 9.16 4.94 -9.94
C ALA A 266 7.70 5.39 -9.78
N VAL A 267 7.34 6.56 -10.32
CA VAL A 267 5.96 7.09 -10.27
C VAL A 267 5.00 6.24 -11.09
N ALA A 268 5.39 5.87 -12.32
CA ALA A 268 4.59 5.00 -13.18
C ALA A 268 4.35 3.63 -12.54
N VAL A 269 5.41 3.00 -12.03
CA VAL A 269 5.32 1.67 -11.41
C VAL A 269 4.52 1.72 -10.10
N GLN A 270 4.63 2.78 -9.29
CA GLN A 270 3.77 2.96 -8.11
C GLN A 270 2.30 3.08 -8.53
N ASP A 271 1.99 3.87 -9.56
CA ASP A 271 0.63 4.00 -10.08
C ASP A 271 0.09 2.66 -10.62
N ASP A 272 0.93 1.81 -11.20
CA ASP A 272 0.55 0.45 -11.58
C ASP A 272 0.29 -0.49 -10.39
N VAL A 273 1.06 -0.34 -9.30
CA VAL A 273 0.84 -1.06 -8.04
C VAL A 273 -0.48 -0.65 -7.39
N ASP A 274 -0.77 0.64 -7.35
CA ASP A 274 -2.01 1.18 -6.78
C ASP A 274 -3.26 0.72 -7.58
N HIS A 275 -3.09 0.43 -8.86
CA HIS A 275 -4.15 -0.07 -9.77
C HIS A 275 -3.96 -1.55 -10.16
N TRP A 276 -3.34 -2.35 -9.28
CA TRP A 276 -2.95 -3.74 -9.58
C TRP A 276 -4.04 -4.58 -10.26
N LEU A 277 -5.27 -4.55 -9.71
CA LEU A 277 -6.40 -5.35 -10.24
C LEU A 277 -6.87 -4.86 -11.62
N GLU A 278 -6.84 -3.55 -11.86
CA GLU A 278 -7.27 -2.94 -13.12
C GLU A 278 -6.24 -3.17 -14.23
N ARG A 279 -4.96 -3.22 -13.86
CA ARG A 279 -3.85 -3.36 -14.80
C ARG A 279 -3.30 -4.78 -14.88
N ASN A 280 -3.90 -5.72 -14.13
CA ASN A 280 -3.50 -7.12 -14.07
C ASN A 280 -2.02 -7.29 -13.66
N GLY A 281 -1.59 -6.50 -12.66
CA GLY A 281 -0.23 -6.52 -12.12
C GLY A 281 0.85 -6.20 -13.15
N ARG A 282 0.62 -5.24 -14.06
CA ARG A 282 1.56 -4.91 -15.14
C ARG A 282 1.96 -3.45 -15.13
N SER A 283 3.22 -3.22 -15.50
CA SER A 283 3.71 -1.91 -15.88
C SER A 283 4.02 -1.88 -17.37
N GLN A 284 3.44 -0.91 -18.07
CA GLN A 284 3.45 -0.85 -19.52
C GLN A 284 3.92 0.51 -20.04
N PHE A 285 4.73 0.50 -21.10
CA PHE A 285 5.34 1.69 -21.64
C PHE A 285 5.23 1.76 -23.16
N ARG A 286 5.15 2.99 -23.69
CA ARG A 286 5.20 3.29 -25.11
C ARG A 286 6.44 4.11 -25.42
N LEU A 287 7.16 3.71 -26.46
CA LEU A 287 8.27 4.43 -27.04
C LEU A 287 7.81 5.06 -28.36
N ARG A 288 7.98 6.38 -28.49
CA ARG A 288 7.69 7.10 -29.73
C ARG A 288 8.55 8.34 -29.85
N PHE A 289 8.77 8.82 -31.07
CA PHE A 289 9.34 10.15 -31.26
C PHE A 289 8.29 11.24 -31.03
N ALA A 290 8.77 12.45 -30.70
CA ALA A 290 7.94 13.63 -30.52
C ALA A 290 7.15 13.99 -31.79
N ILE A 291 7.76 13.77 -32.95
CA ILE A 291 7.17 13.92 -34.28
C ILE A 291 7.05 12.52 -34.89
N HIS A 292 5.89 12.21 -35.48
CA HIS A 292 5.64 10.89 -36.04
C HIS A 292 6.39 10.63 -37.35
N THR A 293 6.51 11.63 -38.22
CA THR A 293 7.24 11.55 -39.49
C THR A 293 7.66 12.96 -39.92
N ASP A 294 8.81 13.07 -40.60
CA ASP A 294 9.26 14.31 -41.22
C ASP A 294 8.90 14.40 -42.72
N GLY A 295 8.40 13.31 -43.30
CA GLY A 295 7.96 13.21 -44.70
C GLY A 295 9.09 13.31 -45.72
N ASN A 296 10.35 13.04 -45.35
CA ASN A 296 11.52 13.21 -46.22
C ASN A 296 11.73 12.05 -47.23
N GLY A 297 10.94 10.97 -47.14
CA GLY A 297 11.06 9.78 -48.00
C GLY A 297 12.21 8.84 -47.63
N SER A 298 12.80 9.01 -46.45
CA SER A 298 13.86 8.21 -45.85
C SER A 298 13.35 7.60 -44.55
N GLU A 299 13.97 6.50 -44.12
CA GLU A 299 13.66 5.89 -42.82
C GLU A 299 14.46 6.59 -41.72
N ASP A 300 13.77 7.12 -40.71
CA ASP A 300 14.37 7.63 -39.49
C ASP A 300 13.82 6.83 -38.30
N SER A 301 14.58 5.83 -37.85
CA SER A 301 14.11 4.88 -36.83
C SER A 301 15.20 4.43 -35.86
N VAL A 302 14.78 4.03 -34.67
CA VAL A 302 15.63 3.32 -33.71
C VAL A 302 14.98 1.99 -33.35
N MET A 303 15.79 0.93 -33.35
CA MET A 303 15.39 -0.42 -32.95
C MET A 303 16.05 -0.78 -31.63
N PHE A 304 15.28 -1.34 -30.71
CA PHE A 304 15.73 -1.92 -29.45
C PHE A 304 15.52 -3.42 -29.45
N TYR A 305 16.28 -4.17 -28.65
CA TYR A 305 15.95 -5.58 -28.43
C TYR A 305 14.59 -5.73 -27.74
N SER A 306 13.80 -6.73 -28.15
CA SER A 306 12.52 -7.10 -27.54
C SER A 306 12.69 -8.13 -26.42
N GLY A 307 11.58 -8.48 -25.76
CA GLY A 307 11.54 -9.61 -24.82
C GLY A 307 11.88 -10.96 -25.47
N ASP A 308 11.79 -11.09 -26.80
CA ASP A 308 12.20 -12.29 -27.54
C ASP A 308 13.74 -12.45 -27.63
N ASP A 309 14.51 -11.39 -27.33
CA ASP A 309 15.96 -11.50 -27.23
C ASP A 309 16.39 -11.93 -25.82
N ALA A 310 16.68 -13.22 -25.65
CA ALA A 310 17.11 -13.77 -24.36
C ALA A 310 18.45 -13.22 -23.83
N SER A 311 19.24 -12.52 -24.65
CA SER A 311 20.57 -12.01 -24.25
C SER A 311 20.51 -10.59 -23.71
N ARG A 312 19.63 -9.76 -24.27
CA ARG A 312 19.55 -8.31 -24.02
C ARG A 312 18.09 -7.84 -23.96
N PRO A 313 17.18 -8.52 -23.24
CA PRO A 313 15.80 -8.09 -23.18
C PRO A 313 15.72 -6.73 -22.46
N PRO A 314 14.70 -5.91 -22.74
CA PRO A 314 14.34 -4.79 -21.89
C PRO A 314 14.18 -5.26 -20.44
N THR A 315 14.71 -4.48 -19.50
CA THR A 315 14.59 -4.79 -18.07
C THR A 315 14.03 -3.61 -17.28
N LEU A 316 13.34 -3.93 -16.20
CA LEU A 316 12.87 -2.97 -15.20
C LEU A 316 13.47 -3.37 -13.85
N GLU A 317 14.46 -2.62 -13.39
CA GLU A 317 15.00 -2.79 -12.03
C GLU A 317 14.12 -2.01 -11.07
N VAL A 318 13.68 -2.65 -9.98
CA VAL A 318 12.75 -2.08 -9.01
C VAL A 318 13.28 -2.28 -7.60
N VAL A 319 13.40 -1.20 -6.84
CA VAL A 319 13.59 -1.23 -5.39
C VAL A 319 12.26 -0.85 -4.75
N TYR A 320 11.76 -1.65 -3.82
CA TYR A 320 10.41 -1.53 -3.28
C TYR A 320 10.34 -2.00 -1.83
N TYR A 321 9.27 -1.63 -1.13
CA TYR A 321 8.89 -2.16 0.16
C TYR A 321 7.83 -3.26 -0.02
N GLY A 322 8.07 -4.43 0.59
CA GLY A 322 7.16 -5.58 0.59
C GLY A 322 7.16 -6.31 1.95
N PRO A 323 6.23 -7.27 2.18
CA PRO A 323 6.08 -8.00 3.45
C PRO A 323 7.17 -9.04 3.81
#